data_AF-A0A1H6ZZU9-F1
#
_entry.id   AF-A0A1H6ZZU9-F1
#
_cell.length_a   1.000
_cell.length_b   1.000
_cell.length_c   1.000
_cell.angle_alpha   90.00
_cell.angle_beta   90.00
_cell.angle_gamma   90.00
#
_symmetry.space_group_name_H-M   'P 1'
#
loop_
_entity.id
_entity.type
_entity.pdbx_description
1 polymer ?
#
loop_
_entity_poly.entity_id
_entity_poly.type
_entity_poly.pdbx_seq_one_letter_code
_entity_poly.pdbx_strand_id
1 'polypeptide(L)'
;MKKLLVFFFFLSSLLPLIARQVQVAEPEFSGIVLLVRTEQLGEPLEKQKASTGSKASVGVALFGVSKAKGMNLVDKAKSPVRTETGENVRLLVKADQNTRDPIEIINVFLLESDPDKNRRLITTGTVNFNKTTAADIDFLPFTASK
;
A
#
# COMPACT_ATOMS: atom_id res chain seq x y z
N MET A 1 3.78 -8.33 56.88
CA MET A 1 2.82 -7.97 55.80
C MET A 1 3.48 -7.25 54.62
N LYS A 2 4.54 -6.44 54.81
CA LYS A 2 5.24 -5.71 53.73
C LYS A 2 5.99 -6.61 52.71
N LYS A 3 6.47 -7.80 53.13
CA LYS A 3 7.15 -8.78 52.26
C LYS A 3 6.22 -9.55 51.32
N LEU A 4 4.93 -9.67 51.67
CA LEU A 4 3.93 -10.37 50.83
C LEU A 4 3.46 -9.48 49.67
N LEU A 5 3.40 -8.16 49.89
CA LEU A 5 3.01 -7.18 48.89
C LEU A 5 4.05 -7.03 47.76
N VAL A 6 5.35 -7.13 48.09
CA VAL A 6 6.44 -7.05 47.11
C VAL A 6 6.47 -8.29 46.21
N PHE A 7 6.08 -9.45 46.73
CA PHE A 7 6.02 -10.69 45.94
C PHE A 7 4.88 -10.66 44.91
N PHE A 8 3.75 -10.03 45.25
CA PHE A 8 2.62 -9.89 44.32
C PHE A 8 2.94 -8.93 43.16
N PHE A 9 3.74 -7.90 43.40
CA PHE A 9 4.18 -6.93 42.38
C PHE A 9 5.20 -7.52 41.40
N PHE A 10 5.97 -8.54 41.81
CA PHE A 10 6.92 -9.25 40.95
C PHE A 10 6.26 -10.35 40.11
N LEU A 11 5.07 -10.83 40.48
CA LEU A 11 4.36 -11.89 39.76
C LEU A 11 3.47 -11.36 38.63
N SER A 12 3.07 -10.08 38.68
CA SER A 12 2.25 -9.44 37.65
C SER A 12 3.03 -8.93 36.42
N SER A 13 4.36 -8.91 36.46
CA SER A 13 5.21 -8.47 35.34
C SER A 13 5.57 -9.61 34.36
N LEU A 14 5.06 -10.81 34.59
CA LEU A 14 5.32 -12.02 33.80
C LEU A 14 4.19 -12.38 32.83
N LEU A 15 3.29 -11.45 32.49
CA LEU A 15 2.41 -11.66 31.34
C LEU A 15 3.28 -11.52 30.08
N PRO A 16 3.62 -12.60 29.36
CA PRO A 16 4.24 -12.42 28.06
C PRO A 16 3.25 -11.66 27.19
N LEU A 17 3.69 -10.54 26.63
CA LEU A 17 3.02 -9.93 25.51
C LEU A 17 3.15 -10.94 24.35
N ILE A 18 2.22 -11.89 24.27
CA ILE A 18 2.20 -12.86 23.17
C ILE A 18 2.07 -12.02 21.91
N ALA A 19 3.14 -11.95 21.13
CA ALA A 19 3.11 -11.42 19.78
C ALA A 19 2.02 -12.22 19.05
N ARG A 20 0.90 -11.56 18.75
CA ARG A 20 -0.21 -12.20 18.05
C ARG A 20 0.29 -12.53 16.65
N GLN A 21 0.58 -13.81 16.44
CA GLN A 21 0.97 -14.32 15.13
C GLN A 21 -0.28 -14.39 14.25
N VAL A 22 -0.14 -13.91 13.02
CA VAL A 22 -1.19 -14.00 12.00
C VAL A 22 -1.41 -15.48 11.68
N GLN A 23 -2.64 -15.96 11.85
CA GLN A 23 -3.10 -17.32 11.59
C GLN A 23 -3.94 -17.42 10.31
N VAL A 24 -4.02 -16.33 9.54
CA VAL A 24 -4.66 -16.32 8.21
C VAL A 24 -3.88 -17.22 7.26
N ALA A 25 -4.58 -18.13 6.59
CA ALA A 25 -3.95 -18.99 5.58
C ALA A 25 -3.43 -18.15 4.40
N GLU A 26 -2.27 -18.54 3.87
CA GLU A 26 -1.74 -17.93 2.64
C GLU A 26 -2.74 -18.07 1.48
N PRO A 27 -2.75 -17.10 0.55
CA PRO A 27 -3.51 -17.23 -0.69
C PRO A 27 -3.12 -18.49 -1.47
N GLU A 28 -4.08 -19.07 -2.19
CA GLU A 28 -3.83 -20.22 -3.07
C GLU A 28 -2.89 -19.85 -4.24
N PHE A 29 -3.10 -18.67 -4.83
CA PHE A 29 -2.37 -18.21 -6.01
C PHE A 29 -1.54 -16.96 -5.74
N SER A 30 -0.43 -16.86 -6.47
CA SER A 30 0.37 -15.64 -6.58
C SER A 30 -0.46 -14.49 -7.17
N GLY A 31 -0.14 -13.26 -6.74
CA GLY A 31 -0.88 -12.06 -7.14
C GLY A 31 -2.26 -11.90 -6.51
N ILE A 32 -2.64 -12.76 -5.55
CA ILE A 32 -3.71 -12.47 -4.58
C ILE A 32 -3.08 -11.82 -3.36
N VAL A 33 -3.65 -10.70 -2.92
CA VAL A 33 -3.26 -10.00 -1.69
C VAL A 33 -4.44 -10.02 -0.74
N LEU A 34 -4.22 -10.41 0.51
CA LEU A 34 -5.25 -10.34 1.55
C LEU A 34 -4.96 -9.17 2.48
N LEU A 35 -6.00 -8.40 2.78
CA LEU A 35 -6.03 -7.49 3.92
C LEU A 35 -6.35 -8.29 5.18
N VAL A 36 -5.42 -8.29 6.14
CA VAL A 36 -5.60 -8.98 7.43
C VAL A 36 -6.44 -8.11 8.35
N ARG A 37 -7.72 -8.47 8.50
CA ARG A 37 -8.69 -7.77 9.36
C ARG A 37 -8.46 -8.12 10.83
N THR A 38 -8.28 -9.40 11.11
CA THR A 38 -7.95 -9.93 12.43
C THR A 38 -6.91 -11.03 12.28
N GLU A 39 -6.40 -11.59 13.37
CA GLU A 39 -5.38 -12.65 13.30
C GLU A 39 -5.87 -13.90 12.54
N GLN A 40 -7.17 -14.10 12.41
CA GLN A 40 -7.76 -15.27 11.74
C GLN A 40 -8.57 -14.91 10.48
N LEU A 41 -8.79 -13.61 10.21
CA LEU A 41 -9.61 -13.16 9.09
C LEU A 41 -8.78 -12.35 8.10
N GLY A 42 -8.60 -12.91 6.90
CA GLY A 42 -8.11 -12.22 5.73
C GLY A 42 -9.25 -11.94 4.75
N GLU A 43 -9.29 -10.73 4.20
CA GLU A 43 -10.21 -10.33 3.13
C GLU A 43 -9.40 -10.07 1.85
N PRO A 44 -9.74 -10.70 0.70
CA PRO A 44 -9.00 -10.50 -0.53
C PRO A 44 -9.20 -9.09 -1.09
N LEU A 45 -8.09 -8.44 -1.46
CA LEU A 45 -8.11 -7.20 -2.22
C LEU A 45 -8.58 -7.44 -3.66
N GLU A 46 -9.19 -6.43 -4.26
CA GLU A 46 -9.61 -6.48 -5.65
C GLU A 46 -8.42 -6.60 -6.60
N LYS A 47 -8.61 -7.38 -7.67
CA LYS A 47 -7.66 -7.43 -8.78
C LYS A 47 -8.11 -6.46 -9.84
N GLN A 48 -7.24 -5.52 -10.18
CA GLN A 48 -7.51 -4.54 -11.23
C GLN A 48 -6.31 -4.37 -12.15
N LYS A 49 -6.59 -4.37 -13.45
CA LYS A 49 -5.60 -3.99 -14.46
C LYS A 49 -5.63 -2.48 -14.61
N ALA A 50 -4.46 -1.85 -14.50
CA ALA A 50 -4.35 -0.43 -14.79
C ALA A 50 -4.40 -0.20 -16.31
N SER A 51 -5.03 0.89 -16.74
CA SER A 51 -4.90 1.39 -18.11
C SER A 51 -3.88 2.53 -18.15
N THR A 52 -3.25 2.76 -19.30
CA THR A 52 -2.30 3.87 -19.47
C THR A 52 -3.00 5.04 -20.15
N GLY A 53 -2.69 6.26 -19.70
CA GLY A 53 -3.22 7.50 -20.26
C GLY A 53 -2.18 8.61 -20.30
N SER A 54 -2.53 9.70 -20.95
CA SER A 54 -1.75 10.93 -20.95
C SER A 54 -2.64 12.16 -20.84
N LYS A 55 -2.14 13.22 -20.21
CA LYS A 55 -2.75 14.56 -20.21
C LYS A 55 -1.71 15.54 -20.75
N ALA A 56 -2.11 16.41 -21.67
CA ALA A 56 -1.28 17.49 -22.18
C ALA A 56 -2.01 18.81 -21.98
N SER A 57 -1.30 19.84 -21.53
CA SER A 57 -1.80 21.21 -21.47
C SER A 57 -1.09 22.08 -22.48
N VAL A 58 -1.87 22.91 -23.17
CA VAL A 58 -1.37 23.95 -24.06
C VAL A 58 -1.21 25.23 -23.24
N GLY A 59 -0.06 25.89 -23.35
CA GLY A 59 0.24 27.08 -22.54
C GLY A 59 0.99 28.16 -23.32
N VAL A 60 1.18 29.31 -22.69
CA VAL A 60 1.82 30.51 -23.25
C VAL A 60 3.34 30.31 -23.33
N ALA A 61 3.76 29.37 -24.17
CA ALA A 61 5.10 29.30 -24.73
C ALA A 61 5.02 29.54 -26.26
N LEU A 62 4.01 30.28 -26.73
CA LEU A 62 3.71 30.71 -28.10
C LEU A 62 3.65 29.65 -29.24
N PHE A 63 4.14 28.41 -29.10
CA PHE A 63 4.30 27.42 -30.20
C PHE A 63 4.20 25.92 -29.81
N GLY A 64 3.40 25.50 -28.82
CA GLY A 64 3.18 24.05 -28.59
C GLY A 64 2.74 23.61 -27.20
N VAL A 65 2.82 22.30 -26.94
CA VAL A 65 2.49 21.67 -25.64
C VAL A 65 3.50 22.14 -24.58
N SER A 66 3.00 22.83 -23.54
CA SER A 66 3.84 23.38 -22.47
C SER A 66 4.12 22.37 -21.36
N LYS A 67 3.21 21.41 -21.17
CA LYS A 67 3.31 20.33 -20.19
C LYS A 67 2.57 19.09 -20.66
N ALA A 68 3.18 17.93 -20.48
CA ALA A 68 2.58 16.63 -20.69
C ALA A 68 2.83 15.72 -19.48
N LYS A 69 1.84 14.90 -19.13
CA LYS A 69 1.85 13.96 -18.00
C LYS A 69 1.46 12.57 -18.51
N GLY A 70 2.33 11.59 -18.32
CA GLY A 70 2.00 10.17 -18.46
C GLY A 70 1.38 9.64 -17.17
N MET A 71 0.42 8.74 -17.28
CA MET A 71 -0.26 8.17 -16.11
C MET A 71 -0.68 6.72 -16.31
N ASN A 72 -0.67 5.96 -15.22
CA ASN A 72 -1.47 4.74 -15.12
C ASN A 72 -2.74 5.05 -14.32
N LEU A 73 -3.84 4.43 -14.72
CA LEU A 73 -5.19 4.73 -14.29
C LEU A 73 -5.82 3.46 -13.73
N VAL A 74 -6.49 3.61 -12.60
CA VAL A 74 -7.26 2.56 -11.92
C VAL A 74 -8.70 3.06 -11.82
N ASP A 75 -9.65 2.29 -12.32
CA ASP A 75 -11.07 2.66 -12.29
C ASP A 75 -11.61 2.69 -10.86
N LYS A 76 -12.62 3.53 -10.64
CA LYS A 76 -13.25 3.85 -9.36
C LYS A 76 -12.35 4.71 -8.47
N ALA A 77 -12.94 5.76 -7.89
CA ALA A 77 -12.25 6.64 -6.96
C ALA A 77 -11.98 5.97 -5.59
N LYS A 78 -12.59 4.82 -5.31
CA LYS A 78 -12.51 4.12 -4.03
C LYS A 78 -12.48 2.61 -4.26
N SER A 79 -11.60 1.93 -3.52
CA SER A 79 -11.61 0.48 -3.40
C SER A 79 -12.89 0.01 -2.68
N PRO A 80 -13.46 -1.15 -3.06
CA PRO A 80 -14.49 -1.80 -2.27
C PRO A 80 -13.98 -2.27 -0.90
N VAL A 81 -12.67 -2.57 -0.78
CA VAL A 81 -12.04 -3.01 0.47
C VAL A 81 -11.37 -1.81 1.14
N ARG A 82 -11.89 -1.39 2.30
CA ARG A 82 -11.44 -0.16 2.97
C ARG A 82 -11.06 -0.42 4.43
N THR A 83 -10.11 0.36 4.93
CA THR A 83 -9.72 0.39 6.35
C THR A 83 -10.19 1.71 6.95
N GLU A 84 -10.36 1.74 8.27
CA GLU A 84 -10.60 3.01 8.94
C GLU A 84 -9.31 3.85 8.96
N THR A 85 -9.48 5.16 9.06
CA THR A 85 -8.33 6.08 9.09
C THR A 85 -7.56 5.91 10.39
N GLY A 86 -6.24 5.76 10.28
CA GLY A 86 -5.35 5.59 11.43
C GLY A 86 -5.15 4.13 11.88
N GLU A 87 -5.82 3.16 11.25
CA GLU A 87 -5.56 1.76 11.49
C GLU A 87 -4.27 1.28 10.82
N ASN A 88 -3.58 0.34 11.47
CA ASN A 88 -2.44 -0.34 10.88
C ASN A 88 -2.92 -1.30 9.78
N VAL A 89 -2.40 -1.11 8.57
CA VAL A 89 -2.69 -1.98 7.42
C VAL A 89 -1.72 -3.16 7.44
N ARG A 90 -2.25 -4.38 7.45
CA ARG A 90 -1.48 -5.62 7.34
C ARG A 90 -1.90 -6.37 6.09
N LEU A 91 -0.93 -6.71 5.25
CA LEU A 91 -1.16 -7.43 4.00
C LEU A 91 -0.47 -8.79 4.04
N LEU A 92 -1.17 -9.83 3.58
CA LEU A 92 -0.62 -11.15 3.36
C LEU A 92 -0.55 -11.43 1.85
N VAL A 93 0.63 -11.81 1.38
CA VAL A 93 0.92 -12.00 -0.05
C VAL A 93 1.64 -13.33 -0.24
N LYS A 94 1.28 -14.06 -1.30
CA LYS A 94 2.04 -15.22 -1.76
C LYS A 94 3.06 -14.78 -2.81
N ALA A 95 4.32 -15.17 -2.65
CA ALA A 95 5.37 -15.03 -3.65
C ALA A 95 5.84 -16.39 -4.17
N ASP A 96 6.22 -16.47 -5.44
CA ASP A 96 6.50 -17.72 -6.15
C ASP A 96 7.73 -18.46 -5.58
N GLN A 97 8.63 -17.72 -4.92
CA GLN A 97 9.75 -18.24 -4.14
C GLN A 97 10.00 -17.29 -2.97
N ASN A 98 9.66 -17.71 -1.73
CA ASN A 98 9.91 -16.96 -0.49
C ASN A 98 11.42 -16.94 -0.11
N THR A 99 12.26 -16.64 -1.10
CA THR A 99 13.74 -16.68 -1.05
C THR A 99 14.38 -15.31 -1.21
N ARG A 100 13.60 -14.29 -1.61
CA ARG A 100 14.03 -12.89 -1.67
C ARG A 100 13.39 -12.07 -0.56
N ASP A 101 14.07 -11.00 -0.16
CA ASP A 101 13.52 -10.04 0.78
C ASP A 101 12.23 -9.44 0.18
N PRO A 102 11.09 -9.49 0.89
CA PRO A 102 9.84 -8.91 0.40
C PRO A 102 9.96 -7.42 0.02
N ILE A 103 10.86 -6.68 0.66
CA ILE A 103 11.11 -5.26 0.36
C ILE A 103 11.68 -5.08 -1.06
N GLU A 104 12.40 -6.06 -1.59
CA GLU A 104 12.97 -5.97 -2.94
C GLU A 104 11.96 -6.31 -4.06
N ILE A 105 10.86 -6.97 -3.71
CA ILE A 105 9.90 -7.50 -4.70
C ILE A 105 8.52 -6.82 -4.63
N ILE A 106 8.17 -6.22 -3.50
CA ILE A 106 6.87 -5.57 -3.29
C ILE A 106 7.06 -4.06 -3.24
N ASN A 107 6.23 -3.34 -4.00
CA ASN A 107 6.11 -1.90 -3.91
C ASN A 107 4.71 -1.52 -3.46
N VAL A 108 4.64 -0.63 -2.47
CA VAL A 108 3.40 0.03 -2.05
C VAL A 108 3.54 1.50 -2.41
N PHE A 109 2.52 2.09 -3.03
CA PHE A 109 2.57 3.49 -3.45
C PHE A 109 1.20 4.13 -3.37
N LEU A 110 1.18 5.45 -3.24
CA LEU A 110 -0.04 6.24 -3.13
C LEU A 110 -0.63 6.51 -4.53
N LEU A 111 -1.96 6.37 -4.64
CA LEU A 111 -2.69 6.76 -5.84
C LEU A 111 -3.36 8.13 -5.65
N GLU A 112 -3.13 9.03 -6.61
CA GLU A 112 -3.83 10.30 -6.74
C GLU A 112 -5.32 10.08 -7.02
N SER A 113 -6.19 10.90 -6.42
CA SER A 113 -7.64 10.87 -6.68
C SER A 113 -8.02 11.80 -7.83
N ASP A 114 -8.78 11.28 -8.80
CA ASP A 114 -9.42 12.04 -9.89
C ASP A 114 -10.95 11.83 -9.74
N PRO A 115 -11.59 12.49 -8.75
CA PRO A 115 -12.98 12.21 -8.37
C PRO A 115 -13.97 12.55 -9.49
N ASP A 116 -13.69 13.58 -10.28
CA ASP A 116 -14.52 14.01 -11.41
C ASP A 116 -14.68 12.91 -12.46
N LYS A 117 -13.67 12.04 -12.59
CA LYS A 117 -13.66 10.90 -13.51
C LYS A 117 -13.86 9.57 -12.79
N ASN A 118 -14.24 9.60 -11.51
CA ASN A 118 -14.40 8.44 -10.64
C ASN A 118 -13.25 7.43 -10.80
N ARG A 119 -12.01 7.89 -10.68
CA ARG A 119 -10.82 7.03 -10.88
C ARG A 119 -9.66 7.46 -9.99
N ARG A 120 -8.67 6.58 -9.92
CA ARG A 120 -7.37 6.79 -9.29
C ARG A 120 -6.27 6.77 -10.33
N LEU A 121 -5.18 7.47 -10.08
CA LEU A 121 -4.07 7.50 -11.02
C LEU A 121 -2.71 7.60 -10.32
N ILE A 122 -1.68 7.27 -11.07
CA ILE A 122 -0.28 7.49 -10.69
C ILE A 122 0.43 8.17 -11.84
N THR A 123 1.30 9.13 -11.49
CA THR A 123 2.14 9.83 -12.46
C THR A 123 3.32 8.98 -12.84
N THR A 124 3.42 8.56 -14.10
CA THR A 124 4.59 7.81 -14.56
C THR A 124 5.69 8.73 -15.07
N GLY A 125 5.35 9.96 -15.43
CA GLY A 125 6.31 10.98 -15.79
C GLY A 125 5.66 12.29 -16.19
N THR A 126 6.44 13.36 -16.13
CA THR A 126 6.04 14.70 -16.56
C THR A 126 7.11 15.29 -17.45
N VAL A 127 6.70 15.91 -18.54
CA VAL A 127 7.54 16.71 -19.42
C VAL A 127 7.04 18.15 -19.32
N ASN A 128 7.91 19.06 -18.92
CA ASN A 128 7.70 20.50 -18.97
C ASN A 128 8.82 21.12 -19.80
N PHE A 129 8.63 22.37 -20.25
CA PHE A 129 9.62 23.10 -21.06
C PHE A 129 11.05 23.10 -20.48
N ASN A 130 11.20 23.10 -19.16
CA ASN A 130 12.50 23.18 -18.48
C ASN A 130 12.93 21.91 -17.74
N LYS A 131 12.04 20.91 -17.59
CA LYS A 131 12.29 19.74 -16.75
C LYS A 131 11.47 18.56 -17.24
N THR A 132 12.16 17.44 -17.42
CA THR A 132 11.54 16.13 -17.59
C THR A 132 11.77 15.31 -16.33
N THR A 133 10.77 14.57 -15.89
CA THR A 133 10.84 13.66 -14.75
C THR A 133 10.20 12.35 -15.14
N ALA A 134 10.91 11.26 -14.87
CA ALA A 134 10.42 9.89 -15.03
C ALA A 134 10.22 9.27 -13.65
N ALA A 135 9.19 8.43 -13.51
CA ALA A 135 8.87 7.71 -12.29
C ALA A 135 8.64 8.61 -11.05
N ASP A 136 7.78 9.62 -11.19
CA ASP A 136 7.32 10.47 -10.09
C ASP A 136 6.26 9.74 -9.25
N ILE A 137 6.70 8.67 -8.56
CA ILE A 137 5.86 7.74 -7.82
C ILE A 137 6.10 7.90 -6.32
N ASP A 138 5.02 8.19 -5.59
CA ASP A 138 5.03 8.28 -4.13
C ASP A 138 4.98 6.90 -3.48
N PHE A 139 6.14 6.29 -3.26
CA PHE A 139 6.26 5.00 -2.55
C PHE A 139 6.00 5.16 -1.05
N LEU A 140 5.23 4.24 -0.48
CA LEU A 140 4.95 4.17 0.95
C LEU A 140 5.93 3.20 1.62
N PRO A 141 6.58 3.59 2.73
CA PRO A 141 7.44 2.69 3.48
C PRO A 141 6.59 1.60 4.15
N PHE A 142 7.13 0.39 4.21
CA PHE A 142 6.51 -0.73 4.92
C PHE A 142 7.58 -1.64 5.52
N THR A 143 7.15 -2.46 6.49
CA THR A 143 7.94 -3.57 7.03
C THR A 143 7.33 -4.87 6.55
N ALA A 144 8.17 -5.86 6.25
CA ALA A 144 7.71 -7.16 5.84
C ALA A 144 8.56 -8.27 6.46
N SER A 145 7.93 -9.42 6.69
CA SER A 145 8.55 -10.63 7.18
C SER A 145 7.88 -11.83 6.53
N LYS A 146 8.58 -12.97 6.58
CA LYS A 146 8.01 -14.28 6.24
C LYS A 146 7.28 -14.87 7.46
#